data_AF-A0A969IGP8-F1
#
_entry.id   AF-A0A969IGP8-F1
#
_cell.length_a   1.000
_cell.length_b   1.000
_cell.length_c   1.000
_cell.angle_alpha   90.00
_cell.angle_beta   90.00
_cell.angle_gamma   90.00
#
_symmetry.space_group_name_H-M   'P 1'
#
loop_
_entity.id
_entity.type
_entity.pdbx_description
1 polymer ?
#
loop_
_entity_poly.entity_id
_entity_poly.type
_entity_poly.pdbx_seq_one_letter_code
_entity_poly.pdbx_strand_id
1 'polypeptide(L)'
;MSFKFSFEVDPEGITVPYPPVTDEIRRNRGFVDLRNAPERASEIAEAAESPALHNLLVRCAKKGAPIFTIGCDLGSHQEHTNIAAHRREVAGGYIQFASIHYDRAEPQSYNAFANAIGKSVKSRTDRDHWKLDCIGKWVDFKFEGEPQGLRTSLWIWFFAASNKPLKTFQSRERLIEAIDAATDSPAAIEALADW
;
A
#
# COMPACT_ATOMS: atom_id res chain seq x y z
N MET A 1 -10.62 -4.58 -20.58
CA MET A 1 -9.53 -4.68 -19.58
C MET A 1 -8.92 -3.31 -19.43
N SER A 2 -8.71 -2.84 -18.21
CA SER A 2 -8.15 -1.50 -17.97
C SER A 2 -7.26 -1.54 -16.75
N PHE A 3 -5.97 -1.28 -16.95
CA PHE A 3 -5.02 -0.97 -15.90
C PHE A 3 -4.71 0.53 -15.97
N LYS A 4 -4.81 1.22 -14.83
CA LYS A 4 -4.43 2.62 -14.70
C LYS A 4 -3.33 2.73 -13.64
N PHE A 5 -2.30 3.50 -13.96
CA PHE A 5 -1.16 3.79 -13.10
C PHE A 5 -0.88 5.29 -13.14
N SER A 6 -0.64 5.87 -11.97
CA SER A 6 -0.19 7.24 -11.81
C SER A 6 0.88 7.32 -10.71
N PHE A 7 1.77 8.30 -10.82
CA PHE A 7 2.70 8.67 -9.75
C PHE A 7 2.68 10.18 -9.53
N GLU A 8 2.53 10.61 -8.28
CA GLU A 8 2.62 12.01 -7.88
C GLU A 8 3.33 12.14 -6.51
N VAL A 9 3.74 13.35 -6.15
CA VAL A 9 4.32 13.64 -4.82
C VAL A 9 3.41 14.63 -4.12
N ASP A 10 2.94 14.26 -2.93
CA ASP A 10 2.13 15.15 -2.11
C ASP A 10 3.02 15.99 -1.20
N PRO A 11 2.86 17.33 -1.19
CA PRO A 11 3.62 18.21 -0.30
C PRO A 11 3.26 18.05 1.19
N GLU A 12 2.08 17.51 1.54
CA GLU A 12 1.68 17.30 2.93
C GLU A 12 2.38 16.10 3.56
N GLY A 13 3.00 16.34 4.73
CA GLY A 13 3.67 15.31 5.51
C GLY A 13 2.80 14.72 6.61
N ILE A 14 3.07 13.47 6.96
CA ILE A 14 2.49 12.81 8.15
C ILE A 14 3.59 12.56 9.20
N THR A 15 3.20 12.29 10.44
CA THR A 15 4.12 11.89 11.51
C THR A 15 3.91 10.42 11.86
N VAL A 16 4.99 9.68 12.05
CA VAL A 16 4.96 8.27 12.46
C VAL A 16 5.90 8.08 13.65
N PRO A 17 5.44 7.49 14.78
CA PRO A 17 4.12 6.91 15.00
C PRO A 17 3.00 7.97 15.11
N TYR A 18 1.80 7.63 14.63
CA TYR A 18 0.58 8.43 14.81
C TYR A 18 -0.37 7.75 15.83
N PRO A 19 -1.10 8.54 16.64
CA PRO A 19 -2.04 7.99 17.62
C PRO A 19 -3.31 7.45 16.94
N PRO A 20 -4.09 6.61 17.64
CA PRO A 20 -5.43 6.26 17.19
C PRO A 20 -6.31 7.50 17.07
N VAL A 21 -7.09 7.58 16.00
CA VAL A 21 -8.06 8.65 15.75
C VAL A 21 -9.44 8.04 15.53
N THR A 22 -10.43 8.55 16.25
CA THR A 22 -11.85 8.24 16.00
C THR A 22 -12.60 9.56 15.95
N ASP A 23 -13.02 9.95 14.75
CA ASP A 23 -13.87 11.11 14.48
C ASP A 23 -15.07 10.70 13.61
N GLU A 24 -15.95 11.65 13.27
CA GLU A 24 -17.18 11.37 12.50
C GLU A 24 -16.90 10.81 11.09
N ILE A 25 -15.68 11.01 10.58
CA ILE A 25 -15.28 10.72 9.19
C ILE A 25 -14.27 9.57 9.16
N ARG A 26 -13.43 9.40 10.19
CA ARG A 26 -12.27 8.51 10.20
C ARG A 26 -12.21 7.68 11.47
N ARG A 27 -11.82 6.42 11.30
CA ARG A 27 -11.50 5.53 12.41
C ARG A 27 -10.21 4.78 12.09
N ASN A 28 -9.10 5.17 12.70
CA ASN A 28 -7.85 4.43 12.65
C ASN A 28 -7.45 3.94 14.05
N ARG A 29 -6.71 2.85 14.12
CA ARG A 29 -6.26 2.24 15.39
C ARG A 29 -4.87 2.71 15.84
N GLY A 30 -4.33 3.74 15.19
CA GLY A 30 -2.98 4.22 15.41
C GLY A 30 -1.93 3.39 14.68
N PHE A 31 -0.68 3.83 14.78
CA PHE A 31 0.45 3.13 14.20
C PHE A 31 0.86 1.93 15.06
N VAL A 32 1.14 0.81 14.38
CA VAL A 32 1.69 -0.40 14.98
C VAL A 32 3.00 -0.72 14.27
N ASP A 33 4.11 -0.71 15.00
CA ASP A 33 5.41 -1.12 14.44
C ASP A 33 5.47 -2.64 14.28
N LEU A 34 5.48 -3.11 13.03
CA LEU A 34 5.58 -4.53 12.70
C LEU A 34 7.03 -4.97 12.43
N ARG A 35 8.00 -4.04 12.38
CA ARG A 35 9.39 -4.37 12.03
C ARG A 35 9.95 -5.42 12.98
N ASN A 36 10.43 -6.53 12.42
CA ASN A 36 10.94 -7.69 13.15
C ASN A 36 9.90 -8.43 14.03
N ALA A 37 8.60 -8.20 13.82
CA ALA A 37 7.51 -8.76 14.62
C ALA A 37 6.34 -9.25 13.73
N PRO A 38 6.56 -10.24 12.84
CA PRO A 38 5.56 -10.69 11.86
C PRO A 38 4.26 -11.22 12.48
N GLU A 39 4.32 -11.81 13.67
CA GLU A 39 3.15 -12.28 14.41
C GLU A 39 2.14 -11.16 14.73
N ARG A 40 2.62 -9.92 14.84
CA ARG A 40 1.80 -8.75 15.12
C ARG A 40 0.96 -8.28 13.94
N ALA A 41 1.17 -8.84 12.75
CA ALA A 41 0.29 -8.58 11.60
C ALA A 41 -1.17 -8.96 11.91
N SER A 42 -1.38 -9.91 12.83
CA SER A 42 -2.71 -10.29 13.34
C SER A 42 -3.40 -9.23 14.21
N GLU A 43 -2.65 -8.21 14.69
CA GLU A 43 -3.20 -7.07 15.43
C GLU A 43 -3.87 -6.03 14.51
N ILE A 44 -3.54 -6.07 13.21
CA ILE A 44 -4.06 -5.15 12.19
C ILE A 44 -5.44 -5.62 11.76
N ALA A 45 -6.45 -4.75 11.90
CA ALA A 45 -7.86 -5.13 11.67
C ALA A 45 -8.10 -5.56 10.22
N GLU A 46 -7.51 -4.81 9.29
CA GLU A 46 -7.61 -5.00 7.86
C GLU A 46 -6.98 -6.34 7.41
N ALA A 47 -5.97 -6.82 8.15
CA ALA A 47 -5.35 -8.12 7.90
C ALA A 47 -6.33 -9.28 8.17
N ALA A 48 -7.26 -9.12 9.11
CA ALA A 48 -8.30 -10.12 9.37
C ALA A 48 -9.34 -10.17 8.22
N GLU A 49 -9.49 -9.10 7.45
CA GLU A 49 -10.43 -8.99 6.33
C GLU A 49 -9.83 -9.40 4.97
N SER A 50 -8.51 -9.59 4.90
CA SER A 50 -7.79 -9.90 3.68
C SER A 50 -6.58 -10.79 3.96
N PRO A 51 -6.68 -12.10 3.63
CA PRO A 51 -5.53 -13.00 3.69
C PRO A 51 -4.32 -12.51 2.88
N ALA A 52 -4.56 -11.89 1.72
CA ALA A 52 -3.49 -11.32 0.90
C ALA A 52 -2.76 -10.18 1.63
N LEU A 53 -3.50 -9.27 2.27
CA LEU A 53 -2.90 -8.17 3.05
C LEU A 53 -2.15 -8.71 4.26
N HIS A 54 -2.72 -9.67 5.00
CA HIS A 54 -2.04 -10.32 6.11
C HIS A 54 -0.67 -10.89 5.69
N ASN A 55 -0.63 -11.63 4.59
CA ASN A 55 0.61 -12.23 4.10
C ASN A 55 1.66 -11.18 3.70
N LEU A 56 1.23 -10.10 3.06
CA LEU A 56 2.09 -8.96 2.72
C LEU A 56 2.68 -8.32 3.98
N LEU A 57 1.84 -8.04 4.99
CA LEU A 57 2.28 -7.45 6.26
C LEU A 57 3.28 -8.37 6.98
N VAL A 58 3.00 -9.67 7.04
CA VAL A 58 3.92 -10.68 7.61
C VAL A 58 5.26 -10.65 6.88
N ARG A 59 5.29 -10.59 5.55
CA ARG A 59 6.54 -10.53 4.78
C ARG A 59 7.33 -9.26 5.08
N CYS A 60 6.69 -8.10 5.02
CA CYS A 60 7.33 -6.81 5.32
C CYS A 60 7.81 -6.69 6.77
N ALA A 61 7.21 -7.44 7.69
CA ALA A 61 7.58 -7.49 9.09
C ALA A 61 8.78 -8.40 9.39
N LYS A 62 9.19 -9.27 8.45
CA LYS A 62 10.31 -10.20 8.68
C LYS A 62 11.62 -9.45 8.91
N LYS A 63 12.47 -10.03 9.76
CA LYS A 63 13.84 -9.54 9.96
C LYS A 63 14.59 -9.50 8.63
N GLY A 64 15.16 -8.35 8.32
CA GLY A 64 15.91 -8.12 7.08
C GLY A 64 15.05 -7.81 5.85
N ALA A 65 13.73 -7.62 6.01
CA ALA A 65 12.91 -7.10 4.92
C ALA A 65 13.44 -5.71 4.49
N PRO A 66 13.57 -5.43 3.18
CA PRO A 66 14.10 -4.16 2.68
C PRO A 66 13.12 -2.99 2.83
N ILE A 67 11.85 -3.31 3.09
CA ILE A 67 10.76 -2.35 3.28
C ILE A 67 9.90 -2.77 4.47
N PHE A 68 9.23 -1.80 5.06
CA PHE A 68 8.19 -2.02 6.07
C PHE A 68 6.95 -1.20 5.74
N THR A 69 5.81 -1.55 6.35
CA THR A 69 4.55 -0.81 6.16
C THR A 69 4.35 0.24 7.25
N ILE A 70 3.79 1.39 6.85
CA ILE A 70 3.46 2.52 7.75
C ILE A 70 1.96 2.55 8.09
N GLY A 71 1.14 2.07 7.16
CA GLY A 71 -0.30 2.04 7.32
C GLY A 71 -0.96 1.32 6.17
N CYS A 72 -2.17 0.85 6.42
CA CYS A 72 -3.05 0.28 5.42
C CYS A 72 -4.51 0.56 5.79
N ASP A 73 -5.39 0.51 4.80
CA ASP A 73 -6.84 0.54 4.97
C ASP A 73 -7.48 -0.31 3.87
N LEU A 74 -8.68 -0.81 4.11
CA LEU A 74 -9.50 -1.54 3.14
C LEU A 74 -10.93 -1.00 3.16
N GLY A 75 -11.50 -0.86 1.97
CA GLY A 75 -12.87 -0.41 1.80
C GLY A 75 -13.53 -1.01 0.57
N SER A 76 -14.84 -0.84 0.51
CA SER A 76 -15.63 -1.14 -0.69
C SER A 76 -16.76 -0.15 -0.84
N HIS A 77 -17.13 0.13 -2.08
CA HIS A 77 -18.26 0.98 -2.41
C HIS A 77 -18.78 0.62 -3.81
N GLN A 78 -19.98 1.09 -4.12
CA GLN A 78 -20.52 1.00 -5.47
C GLN A 78 -20.22 2.30 -6.22
N GLU A 79 -19.78 2.21 -7.48
CA GLU A 79 -19.51 3.41 -8.29
C GLU A 79 -20.79 4.27 -8.41
N HIS A 80 -20.66 5.55 -8.12
CA HIS A 80 -21.72 6.52 -8.32
C HIS A 80 -21.82 6.88 -9.80
N THR A 81 -22.68 6.18 -10.54
CA THR A 81 -23.05 6.53 -11.92
C THR A 81 -24.56 6.70 -12.07
N ASN A 82 -24.94 7.63 -12.97
CA ASN A 82 -26.31 7.96 -13.33
C ASN A 82 -27.01 6.81 -14.08
N ILE A 83 -26.26 5.83 -14.59
CA ILE A 83 -26.81 4.67 -15.29
C ILE A 83 -26.62 3.42 -14.43
N ALA A 84 -27.71 2.94 -13.82
CA ALA A 84 -27.67 1.81 -12.89
C ALA A 84 -27.00 0.55 -13.47
N ALA A 85 -27.21 0.26 -14.76
CA ALA A 85 -26.61 -0.88 -15.46
C ALA A 85 -25.07 -0.80 -15.59
N HIS A 86 -24.47 0.38 -15.39
CA HIS A 86 -23.03 0.59 -15.45
C HIS A 86 -22.37 0.66 -14.07
N ARG A 87 -23.14 0.55 -12.99
CA ARG A 87 -22.59 0.55 -11.63
C ARG A 87 -21.73 -0.68 -11.42
N ARG A 88 -20.48 -0.47 -11.05
CA ARG A 88 -19.58 -1.54 -10.62
C ARG A 88 -19.43 -1.50 -9.12
N GLU A 89 -19.20 -2.68 -8.57
CA GLU A 89 -18.71 -2.85 -7.22
C GLU A 89 -17.20 -2.65 -7.23
N VAL A 90 -16.71 -1.79 -6.34
CA VAL A 90 -15.29 -1.47 -6.18
C VAL A 90 -14.87 -1.90 -4.79
N ALA A 91 -13.73 -2.59 -4.70
CA ALA A 91 -13.08 -2.90 -3.43
C ALA A 91 -11.59 -2.58 -3.57
N GLY A 92 -11.02 -2.01 -2.53
CA GLY A 92 -9.69 -1.42 -2.60
C GLY A 92 -9.28 -0.86 -1.26
N GLY A 93 -8.36 0.09 -1.28
CA GLY A 93 -7.83 0.73 -0.10
C GLY A 93 -6.45 1.28 -0.36
N TYR A 94 -5.60 1.27 0.66
CA TYR A 94 -4.22 1.66 0.51
C TYR A 94 -3.25 0.82 1.31
N ILE A 95 -1.99 0.82 0.87
CA ILE A 95 -0.84 0.35 1.65
C ILE A 95 0.27 1.39 1.49
N GLN A 96 0.87 1.79 2.60
CA GLN A 96 2.00 2.71 2.61
C GLN A 96 3.28 1.98 3.01
N PHE A 97 4.33 2.12 2.21
CA PHE A 97 5.64 1.51 2.40
C PHE A 97 6.72 2.54 2.66
N ALA A 98 7.72 2.18 3.45
CA ALA A 98 9.01 2.86 3.47
C ALA A 98 10.16 1.86 3.41
N SER A 99 11.29 2.29 2.87
CA SER A 99 12.56 1.56 2.95
C SER A 99 13.01 1.46 4.42
N ILE A 100 13.64 0.36 4.81
CA ILE A 100 14.32 0.29 6.12
C ILE A 100 15.50 1.27 6.22
N HIS A 101 15.99 1.76 5.08
CA HIS A 101 17.02 2.80 4.96
C HIS A 101 16.40 4.14 4.56
N TYR A 102 15.20 4.43 5.09
CA TYR A 102 14.46 5.66 4.80
C TYR A 102 15.24 6.94 5.11
N ASP A 103 16.28 6.87 5.95
CA ASP A 103 17.17 7.98 6.26
C ASP A 103 18.00 8.44 5.07
N ARG A 104 18.26 7.53 4.12
CA ARG A 104 19.04 7.74 2.89
C ARG A 104 18.18 7.68 1.64
N ALA A 105 16.97 7.12 1.75
CA ALA A 105 16.13 6.90 0.61
C ALA A 105 15.58 8.19 0.00
N GLU A 106 16.00 8.50 -1.23
CA GLU A 106 15.61 9.69 -1.97
C GLU A 106 14.24 9.54 -2.67
N PRO A 107 13.52 10.65 -2.95
CA PRO A 107 12.25 10.62 -3.69
C PRO A 107 12.32 9.90 -5.04
N GLN A 108 13.43 10.03 -5.75
CA GLN A 108 13.67 9.44 -7.08
C GLN A 108 13.63 7.92 -7.02
N SER A 109 14.15 7.34 -5.94
CA SER A 109 14.14 5.90 -5.71
C SER A 109 12.74 5.37 -5.41
N TYR A 110 11.90 6.14 -4.71
CA TYR A 110 10.48 5.79 -4.55
C TYR A 110 9.70 5.89 -5.86
N ASN A 111 10.05 6.81 -6.76
CA ASN A 111 9.49 6.84 -8.11
C ASN A 111 9.92 5.59 -8.91
N ALA A 112 11.20 5.22 -8.86
CA ALA A 112 11.68 3.99 -9.50
C ALA A 112 10.99 2.74 -8.94
N PHE A 113 10.84 2.66 -7.61
CA PHE A 113 10.10 1.62 -6.91
C PHE A 113 8.62 1.54 -7.37
N ALA A 114 7.93 2.68 -7.40
CA ALA A 114 6.55 2.77 -7.89
C ALA A 114 6.41 2.30 -9.35
N ASN A 115 7.33 2.69 -10.22
CA ASN A 115 7.34 2.26 -11.62
C ASN A 115 7.59 0.75 -11.77
N ALA A 116 8.51 0.18 -10.97
CA ALA A 116 8.75 -1.26 -10.94
C ALA A 116 7.49 -2.02 -10.51
N ILE A 117 6.79 -1.52 -9.47
CA ILE A 117 5.52 -2.09 -9.01
C ILE A 117 4.46 -2.01 -10.11
N GLY A 118 4.24 -0.83 -10.69
CA GLY A 118 3.26 -0.62 -11.75
C GLY A 118 3.49 -1.54 -12.96
N LYS A 119 4.75 -1.71 -13.37
CA LYS A 119 5.13 -2.62 -14.46
C LYS A 119 4.82 -4.08 -14.12
N SER A 120 5.18 -4.52 -12.91
CA SER A 120 4.96 -5.89 -12.45
C SER A 120 3.48 -6.22 -12.26
N VAL A 121 2.69 -5.32 -11.68
CA VAL A 121 1.25 -5.53 -11.49
C VAL A 121 0.49 -5.52 -12.83
N LYS A 122 0.90 -4.66 -13.77
CA LYS A 122 0.31 -4.61 -15.12
C LYS A 122 0.44 -5.94 -15.86
N SER A 123 1.55 -6.67 -15.68
CA SER A 123 1.73 -7.98 -16.33
C SER A 123 0.82 -9.07 -15.75
N ARG A 124 0.22 -8.84 -14.58
CA ARG A 124 -0.65 -9.77 -13.85
C ARG A 124 -2.14 -9.42 -13.92
N THR A 125 -2.51 -8.30 -14.54
CA THR A 125 -3.90 -7.79 -14.52
C THR A 125 -4.91 -8.71 -15.23
N ASP A 126 -4.46 -9.66 -16.07
CA ASP A 126 -5.27 -10.65 -16.82
C ASP A 126 -6.67 -10.11 -17.21
N ARG A 127 -7.75 -10.65 -16.61
CA ARG A 127 -9.15 -10.27 -16.88
C ARG A 127 -9.71 -9.25 -15.92
N ASP A 128 -8.92 -8.78 -14.97
CA ASP A 128 -9.33 -7.89 -13.91
C ASP A 128 -9.33 -6.41 -14.34
N HIS A 129 -10.09 -5.60 -13.61
CA HIS A 129 -10.09 -4.14 -13.77
C HIS A 129 -9.44 -3.53 -12.54
N TRP A 130 -8.14 -3.26 -12.65
CA TRP A 130 -7.33 -2.71 -11.57
C TRP A 130 -6.93 -1.25 -11.82
N LYS A 131 -6.86 -0.48 -10.74
CA LYS A 131 -6.27 0.85 -10.70
C LYS A 131 -5.27 0.89 -9.56
N LEU A 132 -4.09 1.44 -9.84
CA LEU A 132 -3.07 1.74 -8.85
C LEU A 132 -2.72 3.23 -8.99
N ASP A 133 -2.76 3.96 -7.88
CA ASP A 133 -2.24 5.32 -7.80
C ASP A 133 -1.15 5.34 -6.74
N CYS A 134 0.07 5.68 -7.16
CA CYS A 134 1.25 5.69 -6.31
C CYS A 134 1.56 7.14 -5.92
N ILE A 135 1.68 7.42 -4.63
CA ILE A 135 1.89 8.79 -4.14
C ILE A 135 3.13 8.80 -3.25
N GLY A 136 4.17 9.53 -3.65
CA GLY A 136 5.29 9.86 -2.79
C GLY A 136 4.83 10.77 -1.66
N LYS A 137 5.10 10.37 -0.42
CA LYS A 137 4.59 11.05 0.78
C LYS A 137 5.71 11.35 1.76
N TRP A 138 5.73 12.58 2.27
CA TRP A 138 6.66 12.96 3.33
C TRP A 138 6.21 12.38 4.67
N VAL A 139 7.16 11.84 5.42
CA VAL A 139 6.93 11.25 6.73
C VAL A 139 8.00 11.75 7.68
N ASP A 140 7.57 12.36 8.78
CA ASP A 140 8.44 12.67 9.91
C ASP A 140 8.50 11.45 10.84
N PHE A 141 9.55 10.65 10.70
CA PHE A 141 9.76 9.47 11.55
C PHE A 141 10.31 9.90 12.91
N LYS A 142 9.57 9.55 13.97
CA LYS A 142 9.85 9.84 15.38
C LYS A 142 10.17 8.57 16.19
N PHE A 143 10.77 7.56 15.55
CA PHE A 143 11.21 6.36 16.26
C PHE A 143 12.37 6.68 17.22
N GLU A 144 12.34 6.08 18.40
CA GLU A 144 13.37 6.27 19.42
C GLU A 144 14.72 5.70 18.93
N GLY A 145 15.77 6.51 19.01
CA GLY A 145 17.12 6.11 18.60
C GLY A 145 17.36 6.05 17.07
N GLU A 146 16.37 6.43 16.25
CA GLU A 146 16.50 6.42 14.78
C GLU A 146 16.66 7.84 14.20
N PRO A 147 17.16 7.97 12.95
CA PRO A 147 17.31 9.26 12.29
C PRO A 147 15.98 10.03 12.19
N GLN A 148 16.03 11.31 12.54
CA GLN A 148 14.87 12.20 12.57
C GLN A 148 14.73 13.03 11.28
N GLY A 149 13.53 13.58 11.10
CA GLY A 149 13.20 14.54 10.04
C GLY A 149 12.35 13.93 8.92
N LEU A 150 11.94 14.79 7.98
CA LEU A 150 11.09 14.39 6.86
C LEU A 150 11.84 13.46 5.91
N ARG A 151 11.26 12.30 5.61
CA ARG A 151 11.74 11.32 4.65
C ARG A 151 10.60 10.86 3.76
N THR A 152 10.94 10.34 2.59
CA THR A 152 9.92 9.89 1.64
C THR A 152 9.45 8.49 1.99
N SER A 153 8.18 8.23 1.68
CA SER A 153 7.52 6.93 1.67
C SER A 153 6.68 6.81 0.40
N LEU A 154 6.20 5.61 0.09
CA LEU A 154 5.30 5.36 -1.03
C LEU A 154 3.93 4.92 -0.53
N TRP A 155 2.90 5.71 -0.83
CA TRP A 155 1.51 5.40 -0.54
C TRP A 155 0.85 4.86 -1.82
N ILE A 156 0.43 3.60 -1.81
CA ILE A 156 -0.22 2.95 -2.96
C ILE A 156 -1.71 2.84 -2.68
N TRP A 157 -2.51 3.62 -3.40
CA TRP A 157 -3.95 3.42 -3.50
C TRP A 157 -4.23 2.37 -4.55
N PHE A 158 -5.09 1.41 -4.24
CA PHE A 158 -5.41 0.33 -5.16
C PHE A 158 -6.91 0.04 -5.16
N PHE A 159 -7.44 -0.26 -6.34
CA PHE A 159 -8.84 -0.55 -6.54
C PHE A 159 -9.02 -1.67 -7.55
N ALA A 160 -9.87 -2.63 -7.21
CA ALA A 160 -10.40 -3.63 -8.11
C ALA A 160 -11.89 -3.36 -8.34
N ALA A 161 -12.35 -3.50 -9.58
CA ALA A 161 -13.74 -3.26 -9.95
C ALA A 161 -14.35 -4.44 -10.72
N SER A 162 -15.60 -4.79 -10.44
CA SER A 162 -16.36 -5.76 -11.22
C SER A 162 -17.87 -5.51 -11.12
N ASN A 163 -18.67 -6.28 -11.85
CA ASN A 163 -20.14 -6.20 -11.79
C ASN A 163 -20.77 -7.05 -10.67
N LYS A 164 -19.99 -7.75 -9.84
CA LYS A 164 -20.48 -8.60 -8.76
C LYS A 164 -19.63 -8.44 -7.50
N PRO A 165 -20.21 -8.26 -6.30
CA PRO A 165 -19.44 -8.03 -5.08
C PRO A 165 -18.35 -9.10 -4.83
N LEU A 166 -18.72 -10.38 -4.90
CA LEU A 166 -17.76 -11.48 -4.68
C LEU A 166 -16.58 -11.47 -5.66
N LYS A 167 -16.84 -11.18 -6.93
CA LYS A 167 -15.77 -11.08 -7.95
C LYS A 167 -14.85 -9.90 -7.67
N THR A 168 -15.41 -8.78 -7.21
CA THR A 168 -14.65 -7.60 -6.81
C THR A 168 -13.73 -7.90 -5.63
N PHE A 169 -14.23 -8.56 -4.58
CA PHE A 169 -13.40 -8.99 -3.44
C PHE A 169 -12.28 -9.94 -3.87
N GLN A 170 -12.59 -10.97 -4.66
CA GLN A 170 -11.56 -11.89 -5.18
C GLN A 170 -10.52 -11.17 -6.06
N SER A 171 -10.95 -10.18 -6.83
CA SER A 171 -10.07 -9.34 -7.65
C SER A 171 -9.18 -8.43 -6.80
N ARG A 172 -9.69 -7.90 -5.68
CA ARG A 172 -8.91 -7.16 -4.68
C ARG A 172 -7.82 -8.02 -4.05
N GLU A 173 -8.14 -9.26 -3.64
CA GLU A 173 -7.13 -10.17 -3.07
C GLU A 173 -6.00 -10.44 -4.07
N ARG A 174 -6.32 -10.76 -5.33
CA ARG A 174 -5.32 -10.94 -6.39
C ARG A 174 -4.49 -9.69 -6.66
N LEU A 175 -5.10 -8.50 -6.56
CA LEU A 175 -4.39 -7.24 -6.72
C LEU A 175 -3.39 -7.03 -5.58
N ILE A 176 -3.78 -7.31 -4.32
CA ILE A 176 -2.87 -7.22 -3.17
C ILE A 176 -1.72 -8.24 -3.32
N GLU A 177 -2.01 -9.49 -3.73
CA GLU A 177 -0.97 -10.50 -4.04
C GLU A 177 -0.02 -10.03 -5.15
N ALA A 178 -0.55 -9.35 -6.17
CA ALA A 178 0.27 -8.79 -7.25
C ALA A 178 1.16 -7.66 -6.75
N ILE A 179 0.64 -6.77 -5.89
CA ILE A 179 1.42 -5.71 -5.23
C ILE A 179 2.50 -6.32 -4.34
N ASP A 180 2.14 -7.32 -3.52
CA ASP A 180 3.06 -8.02 -2.63
C ASP A 180 4.27 -8.57 -3.41
N ALA A 181 4.00 -9.39 -4.41
CA ALA A 181 5.04 -9.97 -5.26
C ALA A 181 5.83 -8.93 -6.05
N ALA A 182 5.22 -7.79 -6.40
CA ALA A 182 5.89 -6.71 -7.10
C ALA A 182 6.87 -5.95 -6.19
N THR A 183 6.47 -5.67 -4.95
CA THR A 183 7.33 -5.01 -3.95
C THR A 183 8.49 -5.89 -3.48
N ASP A 184 8.40 -7.20 -3.68
CA ASP A 184 9.46 -8.19 -3.41
C ASP A 184 10.36 -8.48 -4.62
N SER A 185 10.08 -7.87 -5.77
CA SER A 185 10.84 -8.14 -6.99
C SER A 185 12.25 -7.51 -6.94
N PRO A 186 13.27 -8.13 -7.55
CA PRO A 186 14.63 -7.58 -7.57
C PRO A 186 14.67 -6.13 -8.05
N ALA A 187 13.99 -5.81 -9.15
CA ALA A 187 13.95 -4.45 -9.70
C ALA A 187 13.34 -3.43 -8.72
N ALA A 188 12.38 -3.84 -7.89
CA ALA A 188 11.78 -2.96 -6.90
C ALA A 188 12.70 -2.78 -5.68
N ILE A 189 13.35 -3.85 -5.23
CA ILE A 189 14.31 -3.81 -4.11
C ILE A 189 15.55 -3.00 -4.50
N GLU A 190 16.11 -3.23 -5.69
CA GLU A 190 17.25 -2.49 -6.24
C GLU A 190 16.96 -0.99 -6.35
N ALA A 191 15.76 -0.63 -6.77
CA ALA A 191 15.32 0.76 -6.81
C ALA A 191 15.37 1.46 -5.43
N LEU A 192 15.33 0.70 -4.34
CA LEU A 192 15.48 1.18 -2.95
C LEU A 192 16.84 0.78 -2.34
N ALA A 193 17.80 0.30 -3.14
CA ALA A 193 19.11 -0.14 -2.69
C ALA A 193 20.27 0.66 -3.35
N ASP A 194 20.02 1.32 -4.48
CA ASP A 194 20.98 2.20 -5.15
C ASP A 194 21.25 3.45 -4.31
N TRP A 195 22.21 3.35 -3.37
CA TRP A 195 22.73 4.45 -2.54
C TRP A 195 24.24 4.31 -2.29
#